data_AF-A0AAU2GV98-F1
#
_entry.id   AF-A0AAU2GV98-F1
#
_cell.length_a   1.000
_cell.length_b   1.000
_cell.length_c   1.000
_cell.angle_alpha   90.00
_cell.angle_beta   90.00
_cell.angle_gamma   90.00
#
_symmetry.space_group_name_H-M   'P 1'
#
loop_
_entity.id
_entity.type
_entity.pdbx_description
1 polymer ?
#
loop_
_entity_poly.entity_id
_entity_poly.type
_entity_poly.pdbx_seq_one_letter_code
_entity_poly.pdbx_strand_id
1 'polypeptide(L)'
;MTAARQSERGRIPPHPDLRAISTQLVLEALVDPVRRRIVGELYAAREDLSCGTIELPVSKSTATHHFHVLREAGLIRQYYVGTSRMNALRRDEVDEVGARW
;
A
#
# COMPACT_ATOMS: atom_id res chain seq x y z
N MET A 1 10.13 -9.85 -21.49
CA MET A 1 10.21 -11.16 -20.81
C MET A 1 10.97 -11.00 -19.50
N THR A 2 10.29 -10.91 -18.35
CA THR A 2 10.87 -11.25 -17.03
C THR A 2 9.75 -11.71 -16.09
N ALA A 3 9.06 -12.78 -16.51
CA ALA A 3 8.19 -13.56 -15.63
C ALA A 3 9.06 -14.55 -14.85
N ALA A 4 9.72 -14.10 -13.77
CA ALA A 4 10.48 -15.00 -12.90
C ALA A 4 10.82 -14.37 -11.53
N ARG A 5 9.82 -14.05 -10.68
CA ARG A 5 9.96 -13.96 -9.21
C ARG A 5 8.67 -14.34 -8.48
N GLN A 6 7.92 -15.28 -9.05
CA GLN A 6 6.57 -15.65 -8.64
C GLN A 6 6.52 -16.84 -7.64
N SER A 7 7.67 -17.30 -7.15
CA SER A 7 7.83 -18.63 -6.54
C SER A 7 8.09 -18.68 -5.02
N GLU A 8 7.81 -17.63 -4.24
CA GLU A 8 7.85 -17.66 -2.76
C GLU A 8 6.71 -16.86 -2.11
N ARG A 9 5.52 -16.85 -2.73
CA ARG A 9 4.45 -15.93 -2.34
C ARG A 9 3.76 -16.39 -1.06
N GLY A 10 4.13 -15.80 0.07
CA GLY A 10 3.32 -15.83 1.29
C GLY A 10 1.91 -15.28 1.04
N ARG A 11 1.00 -15.50 1.99
CA ARG A 11 -0.41 -15.07 1.92
C ARG A 11 -0.54 -13.65 1.34
N ILE A 12 -1.39 -13.46 0.34
CA ILE A 12 -1.68 -12.13 -0.24
C ILE A 12 -3.12 -11.78 0.17
N PRO A 13 -3.35 -10.74 1.00
CA PRO A 13 -4.70 -10.21 1.23
C PRO A 13 -5.34 -9.76 -0.09
N PRO A 14 -6.68 -9.77 -0.23
CA PRO A 14 -7.32 -9.23 -1.42
C PRO A 14 -6.93 -7.76 -1.64
N HIS A 15 -6.90 -7.32 -2.89
CA HIS A 15 -6.69 -5.91 -3.25
C HIS A 15 -7.83 -5.47 -4.17
N PRO A 16 -8.36 -4.26 -3.99
CA PRO A 16 -9.36 -3.74 -4.92
C PRO A 16 -8.74 -3.50 -6.30
N ASP A 17 -9.57 -3.68 -7.33
CA ASP A 17 -9.27 -3.22 -8.69
C ASP A 17 -9.23 -1.68 -8.67
N LEU A 18 -8.12 -1.10 -9.12
CA LEU A 18 -7.95 0.35 -9.15
C LEU A 18 -8.98 1.05 -10.03
N ARG A 19 -9.53 0.37 -11.03
CA ARG A 19 -10.59 0.92 -11.88
C ARG A 19 -11.92 1.10 -11.14
N ALA A 20 -12.09 0.42 -10.00
CA ALA A 20 -13.26 0.56 -9.13
C ALA A 20 -13.04 1.57 -7.99
N ILE A 21 -11.82 2.10 -7.84
CA ILE A 21 -11.49 3.10 -6.82
C ILE A 21 -11.87 4.49 -7.32
N SER A 22 -12.65 5.22 -6.52
CA SER A 22 -12.97 6.62 -6.80
C SER A 22 -11.85 7.54 -6.31
N THR A 23 -11.66 8.67 -6.99
CA THR A 23 -10.77 9.76 -6.54
C THR A 23 -11.13 10.23 -5.13
N GLN A 24 -12.43 10.26 -4.80
CA GLN A 24 -12.91 10.60 -3.47
C GLN A 24 -12.32 9.68 -2.39
N LEU A 25 -12.36 8.36 -2.60
CA LEU A 25 -11.83 7.38 -1.64
C LEU A 25 -10.31 7.55 -1.44
N VAL A 26 -9.59 7.89 -2.50
CA VAL A 26 -8.15 8.20 -2.43
C VAL A 26 -7.90 9.46 -1.58
N LEU A 27 -8.66 10.53 -1.82
CA LEU A 27 -8.52 11.79 -1.08
C LEU A 27 -8.90 11.62 0.41
N GLU A 28 -9.96 10.87 0.70
CA GLU A 28 -10.33 10.50 2.07
C GLU A 28 -9.24 9.67 2.75
N ALA A 29 -8.58 8.77 2.02
CA ALA A 29 -7.41 8.06 2.54
C ALA A 29 -6.21 9.00 2.78
N LEU A 30 -6.03 10.06 1.99
CA LEU A 30 -4.88 10.96 2.13
C LEU A 30 -5.11 12.16 3.06
N VAL A 31 -6.32 12.39 3.57
CA VAL A 31 -6.58 13.51 4.52
C VAL A 31 -5.88 13.32 5.87
N ASP A 32 -5.60 12.08 6.25
CA ASP A 32 -4.96 11.74 7.52
C ASP A 32 -3.42 11.85 7.42
N PRO A 33 -2.77 12.59 8.34
CA PRO A 33 -1.32 12.81 8.30
C PRO A 33 -0.49 11.54 8.50
N VAL A 34 -0.97 10.58 9.28
CA VAL A 34 -0.28 9.29 9.50
C VAL A 34 -0.29 8.48 8.21
N ARG A 35 -1.43 8.46 7.50
CA ARG A 35 -1.52 7.79 6.19
C ARG A 35 -0.64 8.44 5.13
N ARG A 36 -0.57 9.78 5.08
CA ARG A 36 0.39 10.48 4.20
C ARG A 36 1.83 10.15 4.53
N ARG A 37 2.19 10.04 5.82
CA ARG A 37 3.52 9.62 6.24
C ARG A 37 3.85 8.23 5.72
N ILE A 38 2.96 7.25 5.89
CA ILE A 38 3.17 5.88 5.36
C ILE A 38 3.45 5.91 3.85
N VAL A 39 2.62 6.63 3.08
CA VAL A 39 2.80 6.75 1.63
C VAL A 39 4.12 7.43 1.28
N GLY A 40 4.49 8.49 2.01
CA GLY A 40 5.75 9.21 1.82
C GLY A 40 6.99 8.34 2.10
N GLU A 41 6.97 7.55 3.17
CA GLU A 41 8.06 6.62 3.51
C GLU A 41 8.20 5.52 2.45
N LEU A 42 7.08 4.93 2.00
CA LEU A 42 7.10 3.95 0.91
C LEU A 42 7.62 4.56 -0.41
N TYR A 43 7.24 5.80 -0.71
CA TYR A 43 7.72 6.51 -1.88
C TYR A 43 9.23 6.80 -1.79
N ALA A 44 9.71 7.22 -0.63
CA ALA A 44 11.11 7.54 -0.39
C ALA A 44 12.01 6.31 -0.42
N ALA A 45 11.57 5.19 0.16
CA ALA A 45 12.34 3.96 0.24
C ALA A 45 12.63 3.33 -1.13
N ARG A 46 11.76 3.53 -2.13
CA ARG A 46 11.85 2.89 -3.46
C ARG A 46 11.86 1.35 -3.40
N GLU A 47 11.46 0.78 -2.28
CA GLU A 47 11.36 -0.65 -2.03
C GLU A 47 10.19 -0.97 -1.09
N ASP A 48 9.86 -2.24 -0.97
CA ASP A 48 8.74 -2.71 -0.16
C ASP A 48 9.13 -2.74 1.32
N LEU A 49 8.34 -2.09 2.18
CA LEU A 49 8.63 -1.98 3.61
C LEU A 49 7.74 -2.90 4.44
N SER A 50 8.33 -3.51 5.48
CA SER A 50 7.53 -4.23 6.48
C SER A 50 6.70 -3.25 7.32
N CYS A 51 5.54 -3.68 7.83
CA CYS A 51 4.73 -2.82 8.70
C CYS A 51 5.47 -2.28 9.94
N GLY A 52 6.50 -3.01 10.41
CA GLY A 52 7.30 -2.59 11.57
C GLY A 52 8.47 -1.67 11.23
N THR A 53 8.79 -1.49 9.94
CA THR A 53 9.90 -0.62 9.50
C THR A 53 9.51 0.86 9.53
N ILE A 54 8.21 1.16 9.41
CA ILE A 54 7.71 2.53 9.40
C ILE A 54 7.37 2.95 10.83
N GLU A 55 8.17 3.84 11.40
CA GLU A 55 7.93 4.43 12.71
C GLU A 55 6.77 5.44 12.65
N LEU A 56 5.68 5.16 13.37
CA LEU A 56 4.46 5.95 13.39
C LEU A 56 4.10 6.36 14.83
N PRO A 57 3.58 7.59 15.06
CA PRO A 57 3.20 8.08 16.38
C PRO A 57 1.83 7.53 16.84
N VAL A 58 1.55 6.25 16.58
CA VAL A 58 0.27 5.61 16.90
C VAL A 58 0.49 4.17 17.38
N SER A 59 -0.53 3.59 17.99
CA SER A 59 -0.49 2.18 18.40
C SER A 59 -0.38 1.23 17.19
N LYS A 60 0.07 -0.02 17.43
CA LYS A 60 0.14 -1.06 16.39
C LYS A 60 -1.23 -1.39 15.75
N SER A 61 -2.30 -1.35 16.53
CA SER A 61 -3.66 -1.59 16.01
C SER A 61 -4.13 -0.44 15.12
N THR A 62 -3.86 0.80 15.54
CA THR A 62 -4.13 2.01 14.75
C THR A 62 -3.31 2.01 13.44
N ALA A 63 -2.01 1.69 13.50
CA ALA A 63 -1.19 1.54 12.30
C ALA A 63 -1.74 0.48 11.35
N THR A 64 -2.17 -0.68 11.87
CA THR A 64 -2.80 -1.74 11.07
C THR A 64 -4.05 -1.26 10.35
N HIS A 65 -4.90 -0.47 11.03
CA HIS A 65 -6.06 0.14 10.39
C HIS A 65 -5.66 1.13 9.29
N HIS A 66 -4.62 1.96 9.50
CA HIS A 66 -4.12 2.86 8.47
C HIS A 66 -3.61 2.13 7.22
N PHE A 67 -2.83 1.05 7.39
CA PHE A 67 -2.41 0.20 6.27
C PHE A 67 -3.61 -0.43 5.55
N HIS A 68 -4.63 -0.87 6.30
CA HIS A 68 -5.85 -1.39 5.71
C HIS A 68 -6.57 -0.35 4.86
N VAL A 69 -6.77 0.86 5.37
CA VAL A 69 -7.42 1.97 4.65
C VAL A 69 -6.64 2.30 3.36
N LEU A 70 -5.31 2.41 3.43
CA LEU A 70 -4.49 2.65 2.25
C LEU A 70 -4.59 1.53 1.21
N ARG A 71 -4.71 0.27 1.66
CA ARG A 71 -4.90 -0.89 0.78
C ARG A 71 -6.27 -0.85 0.08
N GLU A 72 -7.32 -0.55 0.83
CA GLU A 72 -8.69 -0.42 0.28
C GLU A 72 -8.84 0.81 -0.63
N ALA A 73 -8.06 1.86 -0.41
CA ALA A 73 -7.97 3.00 -1.33
C ALA A 73 -7.07 2.73 -2.54
N GLY A 74 -6.53 1.51 -2.68
CA GLY A 74 -5.69 1.11 -3.81
C GLY A 74 -4.28 1.71 -3.83
N LEU A 75 -3.89 2.50 -2.83
CA LEU A 75 -2.58 3.17 -2.81
C LEU A 75 -1.42 2.22 -2.54
N ILE A 76 -1.67 1.15 -1.76
CA ILE A 76 -0.65 0.17 -1.43
C ILE A 76 -1.10 -1.26 -1.75
N ARG A 77 -0.13 -2.12 -2.02
CA ARG A 77 -0.26 -3.57 -2.04
C ARG A 77 0.35 -4.12 -0.76
N GLN A 78 -0.20 -5.24 -0.29
CA GLN A 78 0.32 -5.97 0.86
C GLN A 78 0.49 -7.43 0.52
N TYR A 79 1.53 -8.05 1.03
CA TYR A 79 1.80 -9.48 0.88
C TYR A 79 2.65 -9.96 2.04
N TYR A 80 2.72 -11.27 2.27
CA TYR A 80 3.51 -11.85 3.34
C TYR A 80 4.84 -12.40 2.82
N VAL A 81 5.91 -12.18 3.58
CA VAL A 81 7.21 -12.84 3.44
C VAL A 81 7.52 -13.47 4.78
N GLY A 82 7.39 -14.80 4.88
CA GLY A 82 7.36 -15.50 6.16
C GLY A 82 6.21 -14.98 7.04
N THR A 83 6.54 -14.49 8.23
CA THR A 83 5.58 -13.88 9.18
C THR A 83 5.44 -12.36 9.01
N SER A 84 6.30 -11.73 8.20
CA SER A 84 6.30 -10.29 7.99
C SER A 84 5.28 -9.89 6.92
N ARG A 85 4.49 -8.86 7.21
CA ARG A 85 3.60 -8.22 6.25
C ARG A 85 4.32 -7.05 5.57
N MET A 86 4.57 -7.21 4.29
CA MET A 86 5.23 -6.23 3.42
C MET A 86 4.19 -5.30 2.78
N ASN A 87 4.61 -4.08 2.46
CA ASN A 87 3.80 -3.04 1.86
C ASN A 87 4.55 -2.44 0.69
N ALA A 88 3.91 -2.43 -0.49
CA ALA A 88 4.46 -1.87 -1.72
C ALA A 88 3.59 -0.72 -2.18
N LEU A 89 4.18 0.37 -2.65
CA LEU A 89 3.43 1.48 -3.25
C LEU A 89 2.96 1.10 -4.65
N ARG A 90 1.67 1.27 -4.96
CA ARG A 90 1.11 0.94 -6.29
C ARG A 90 1.23 2.11 -7.28
N ARG A 91 2.32 2.88 -7.20
CA ARG A 91 2.49 4.15 -7.91
C ARG A 91 2.23 4.03 -9.41
N ASP A 92 2.90 3.10 -10.07
CA ASP A 92 2.83 2.98 -11.53
C ASP A 92 1.42 2.55 -11.98
N GLU A 93 0.76 1.68 -11.21
CA GLU A 93 -0.62 1.26 -11.47
C GLU A 93 -1.62 2.42 -11.27
N VAL A 94 -1.38 3.29 -10.28
CA VAL A 94 -2.19 4.49 -10.02
C VAL A 94 -1.98 5.54 -11.10
N ASP A 95 -0.74 5.79 -11.52
CA ASP A 95 -0.42 6.73 -12.61
C ASP A 95 -1.09 6.28 -13.92
N GLU A 96 -1.09 4.98 -14.23
CA GLU A 96 -1.72 4.41 -15.43
C GLU A 96 -3.26 4.58 -15.42
N VAL A 97 -3.90 4.39 -14.27
CA VAL A 97 -5.36 4.57 -14.13
C VAL A 97 -5.75 6.04 -14.05
N GLY A 98 -4.91 6.87 -13.42
CA GLY A 98 -5.07 8.31 -13.27
C GLY A 98 -4.88 9.10 -14.57
N ALA A 99 -4.09 8.58 -15.51
CA ALA A 99 -3.91 9.17 -16.85
C ALA A 99 -5.19 9.14 -17.73
N ARG A 100 -6.30 8.61 -17.22
CA ARG A 100 -7.60 8.61 -17.91
C ARG A 100 -8.59 9.69 -17.41
N TRP A 101 -8.18 10.56 -16.48
CA TRP A 101 -9.03 11.57 -15.83
C TRP A 101 -8.65 12.98 -16.27
#